data_AF-A0A3D4TQ33-F1
#
_entry.id   AF-A0A3D4TQ33-F1
#
_cell.length_a   1.000
_cell.length_b   1.000
_cell.length_c   1.000
_cell.angle_alpha   90.00
_cell.angle_beta   90.00
_cell.angle_gamma   90.00
#
_symmetry.space_group_name_H-M   'P 1'
#
loop_
_entity.id
_entity.type
_entity.pdbx_description
1 polymer ?
#
loop_
_entity_poly.entity_id
_entity_poly.type
_entity_poly.pdbx_seq_one_letter_code
_entity_poly.pdbx_strand_id
1 'polypeptide(L)' 'MGITSVAGVPVQPQHRATCHCGTVELLLDLPDGIVDPRRCDCSMCRRRGAIAASVTRGGL' A
#
# COMPACT_ATOMS: atom_id res chain seq x y z
N MET A 1 13.46 6.43 3.14
CA MET A 1 12.89 5.89 4.39
C MET A 1 11.38 5.93 4.24
N GLY A 2 10.69 4.79 4.33
CA GLY A 2 9.25 4.72 4.05
C GLY A 2 8.39 5.20 5.21
N ILE A 3 7.11 5.38 4.94
CA ILE A 3 6.11 5.75 5.94
C ILE A 3 5.83 4.52 6.81
N THR A 4 6.05 4.66 8.12
CA THR A 4 5.86 3.57 9.11
C THR A 4 4.58 3.71 9.93
N SER A 5 3.83 4.80 9.79
CA SER A 5 2.49 4.95 10.36
C SER A 5 1.61 5.85 9.51
N VAL A 6 0.32 5.54 9.44
CA VAL A 6 -0.70 6.32 8.74
C VAL A 6 -1.89 6.51 9.67
N ALA A 7 -2.20 7.76 10.02
CA ALA A 7 -3.32 8.09 10.92
C ALA A 7 -3.31 7.29 12.24
N GLY A 8 -2.13 7.08 12.82
CA GLY A 8 -1.96 6.29 14.05
C GLY A 8 -1.95 4.77 13.86
N VAL A 9 -2.18 4.27 12.64
CA VAL A 9 -2.06 2.84 12.32
C VAL A 9 -0.61 2.53 11.94
N PRO A 10 0.07 1.60 12.63
CA PRO A 10 1.43 1.21 12.29
C PRO A 10 1.48 0.38 11.01
N VAL A 11 2.46 0.66 10.15
CA VAL A 11 2.81 -0.19 9.01
C VAL A 11 3.76 -1.28 9.51
N GLN A 12 3.35 -2.53 9.34
CA GLN A 12 4.11 -3.68 9.83
C GLN A 12 5.07 -4.18 8.74
N PRO A 13 6.23 -4.75 9.08
CA PRO A 13 7.11 -5.38 8.11
C PRO A 13 6.43 -6.49 7.30
N GLN A 14 5.52 -7.23 7.94
CA GLN A 14 4.54 -8.07 7.25
C GLN A 14 3.16 -7.48 7.50
N HIS A 15 2.57 -6.85 6.49
CA HIS A 15 1.36 -6.06 6.65
C HIS A 15 0.17 -6.74 6.00
N ARG A 16 -0.87 -6.97 6.81
CA ARG A 16 -2.16 -7.47 6.32
C ARG A 16 -3.00 -6.32 5.78
N ALA A 17 -3.43 -6.44 4.53
CA ALA A 17 -4.37 -5.50 3.90
C ALA A 17 -5.65 -6.24 3.48
N THR A 18 -6.80 -5.63 3.68
CA THR A 18 -8.11 -6.22 3.34
C THR A 18 -8.97 -5.26 2.52
N CYS A 19 -9.85 -5.79 1.67
CA CYS A 19 -10.91 -4.97 1.08
C CYS A 19 -11.92 -4.55 2.15
N HIS A 20 -12.72 -3.52 1.87
CA HIS A 20 -13.83 -3.11 2.73
C HIS A 20 -14.81 -4.26 3.07
N CYS A 21 -14.86 -5.27 2.19
CA CYS A 21 -15.73 -6.44 2.27
C CYS A 21 -15.14 -7.61 3.07
N GLY A 22 -13.84 -7.59 3.36
CA GLY A 22 -13.11 -8.73 3.93
C GLY A 22 -12.87 -9.92 2.99
N THR A 23 -13.47 -9.96 1.80
CA THR A 23 -13.31 -11.07 0.84
C THR A 23 -11.90 -11.17 0.27
N VAL A 24 -11.22 -10.04 0.09
CA VAL A 24 -9.86 -9.98 -0.42
C VAL A 24 -8.94 -9.64 0.74
N GLU A 25 -7.92 -10.46 0.93
CA GLU A 25 -6.83 -10.24 1.88
C GLU A 25 -5.49 -10.42 1.18
N LEU A 26 -4.53 -9.55 1.50
CA LEU A 26 -3.16 -9.60 1.04
C LEU A 26 -2.22 -9.56 2.26
N LEU A 27 -1.10 -10.28 2.17
CA LEU A 27 0.01 -10.15 3.10
C LEU A 27 1.19 -9.56 2.33
N LEU A 28 1.65 -8.38 2.74
CA LEU A 28 2.67 -7.62 2.04
C LEU A 28 3.95 -7.56 2.85
N ASP A 29 5.10 -7.81 2.23
CA ASP A 29 6.40 -7.54 2.84
C ASP A 29 6.78 -6.05 2.63
N LEU A 30 6.74 -5.28 3.72
CA LEU A 30 7.04 -3.85 3.79
C LEU A 30 8.13 -3.57 4.85
N PRO A 31 9.34 -4.17 4.74
CA PRO A 31 10.39 -4.03 5.75
C PRO A 31 10.81 -2.58 6.02
N ASP A 32 10.69 -1.72 5.00
CA ASP A 32 11.03 -0.30 5.07
C ASP A 32 9.79 0.63 5.15
N GLY A 33 8.59 0.06 5.37
CA GLY A 33 7.32 0.77 5.34
C GLY A 33 6.81 1.06 3.92
N ILE A 34 5.93 2.06 3.77
CA ILE A 34 5.41 2.47 2.45
C ILE A 34 6.42 3.41 1.79
N VAL A 35 7.10 2.94 0.75
CA VAL A 35 8.13 3.70 0.02
C VAL A 35 7.53 4.38 -1.22
N ASP A 36 7.89 5.64 -1.43
CA ASP A 36 7.51 6.48 -2.59
C ASP A 36 6.02 6.42 -3.00
N PRO A 37 5.07 6.64 -2.07
CA PRO A 37 3.66 6.69 -2.41
C PRO A 37 3.37 7.85 -3.37
N ARG A 38 2.57 7.58 -4.40
CA ARG A 38 2.39 8.49 -5.54
C ARG A 38 0.95 8.55 -6.01
N ARG A 39 0.58 9.71 -6.53
CA ARG A 39 -0.63 9.94 -7.31
C ARG A 39 -0.23 10.13 -8.77
N CYS A 40 -0.56 9.16 -9.62
CA CYS A 40 -0.44 9.33 -11.05
C CYS A 40 -1.68 10.05 -11.60
N ASP A 41 -1.47 10.97 -12.53
CA ASP A 41 -2.50 11.83 -13.12
C ASP A 41 -3.00 11.35 -14.49
N CYS A 42 -2.49 10.20 -14.97
CA CYS A 42 -2.98 9.61 -16.22
C CYS A 42 -4.49 9.36 -16.16
N SER A 43 -5.13 9.28 -17.32
CA SER A 43 -6.59 9.20 -17.41
C SER A 43 -7.18 8.02 -16.62
N MET A 44 -6.46 6.90 -16.51
CA MET A 44 -6.89 5.78 -15.69
C MET A 44 -6.70 6.06 -14.20
N CYS A 45 -5.51 6.51 -13.78
CA CYS A 45 -5.16 6.66 -12.37
C CYS A 45 -5.97 7.75 -11.69
N ARG A 46 -6.22 8.86 -12.39
CA ARG A 46 -7.09 9.93 -11.87
C ARG A 46 -8.52 9.46 -11.59
N ARG A 47 -9.04 8.51 -12.39
CA ARG A 47 -10.38 7.95 -12.19
C ARG A 47 -10.44 7.00 -10.98
N ARG A 48 -9.35 6.28 -10.69
CA ARG A 48 -9.25 5.44 -9.49
C ARG A 48 -9.10 6.26 -8.20
N GLY A 49 -8.38 7.38 -8.26
CA GLY A 49 -8.24 8.32 -7.14
C GLY A 49 -7.38 7.84 -5.96
N ALA A 50 -6.91 6.59 -5.99
CA ALA A 50 -6.06 6.00 -4.96
C ALA A 50 -4.62 6.54 -5.01
N ILE A 51 -3.95 6.56 -3.86
CA ILE A 51 -2.49 6.70 -3.75
C ILE A 51 -1.91 5.30 -3.89
N ALA A 52 -0.93 5.12 -4.77
CA ALA A 52 -0.29 3.82 -5.00
C ALA A 52 1.16 3.85 -4.54
N ALA A 53 1.64 2.71 -4.05
CA ALA A 53 3.06 2.43 -3.82
C ALA A 53 3.37 1.07 -4.45
N SER A 54 4.65 0.84 -4.77
CA SER A 54 5.11 -0.41 -5.35
C SER A 54 5.71 -1.30 -4.27
N VAL A 55 5.54 -2.61 -4.43
CA VAL A 55 6.22 -3.64 -3.64
C VAL A 55 6.97 -4.57 -4.59
N THR A 56 7.96 -5.29 -4.09
CA THR A 56 8.65 -6.31 -4.89
C THR A 56 7.68 -7.45 -5.19
N ARG A 57 7.84 -8.10 -6.35
CA ARG A 57 6.97 -9.22 -6.72
C ARG A 57 7.06 -10.41 -5.76
N GLY A 58 8.20 -10.60 -5.09
CA GLY A 58 8.38 -11.65 -4.09
C GLY A 58 7.82 -11.29 -2.71
N GLY A 59 7.46 -10.04 -2.47
CA GLY A 59 6.84 -9.56 -1.23
C GLY A 59 5.33 -9.40 -1.30
N LEU A 60 4.69 -10.12 -2.24
CA LEU A 60 3.24 -10.18 -2.48
C LEU A 60 2.73 -11.60 -2.25
#